data_AF-A0A7V5VLK5-F1
#
_entry.id   AF-A0A7V5VLK5-F1
#
_cell.length_a   1.000
_cell.length_b   1.000
_cell.length_c   1.000
_cell.angle_alpha   90.00
_cell.angle_beta   90.00
_cell.angle_gamma   90.00
#
_symmetry.space_group_name_H-M   'P 1'
#
loop_
_entity.id
_entity.type
_entity.pdbx_description
1 polymer ?
#
loop_
_entity_poly.entity_id
_entity_poly.type
_entity_poly.pdbx_seq_one_letter_code
_entity_poly.pdbx_strand_id
1 'polypeptide(L)'
;MMAQFGQYRFAFAVSATLATTALSVAQSLTWLGVLPGAYQSEATGVSADGRVVVGTSNIGSPRAFRWTREDGMQDLGDLGGALSFGTAISADGRTLVGYTSDAQGRLFGFRWRDGQMTSLGALTSVLWSEAYGVSANGSVISGHAWGFSNFTAVRWDNGVIRNLGTLSGAIASRAWGVSGDGRVVVGAAFFPSQGFPEARAVRWVNTTIQQLAAIPGYRRSWAFAASSDGSVVVGYAYPDDGVSPSISIRWVDGQAQNLGWLPMSGADGSIAYGVSGDGAIVVGSSDGRAYRWTQATGMQNLNTVYASLLADGSRLESANAVSPDGRFIVGRGYNAATQRTEAFLLDTATCITHNGDVDENGCIDDADLLAVLFAFGQAGQNLGRVDTNCDGIIDDADLLTVLFNFGQGC
;
A
#
# COMPACT_ATOMS: atom_id res chain seq x y z
N MET A 1 -58.52 -32.65 -60.34
CA MET A 1 -57.63 -31.77 -61.12
C MET A 1 -57.72 -30.38 -60.51
N MET A 2 -56.57 -29.76 -60.27
CA MET A 2 -56.33 -28.40 -59.76
C MET A 2 -56.38 -28.17 -58.24
N ALA A 3 -55.23 -27.66 -57.80
CA ALA A 3 -54.75 -27.38 -56.47
C ALA A 3 -54.83 -25.88 -56.14
N GLN A 4 -54.84 -25.57 -54.84
CA GLN A 4 -54.36 -24.35 -54.15
C GLN A 4 -54.86 -24.50 -52.69
N PHE A 5 -54.11 -24.31 -51.61
CA PHE A 5 -53.20 -23.23 -51.25
C PHE A 5 -52.09 -23.76 -50.33
N GLY A 6 -50.84 -23.36 -50.59
CA GLY A 6 -49.74 -23.52 -49.64
C GLY A 6 -49.78 -22.40 -48.60
N GLN A 7 -49.87 -22.76 -47.32
CA GLN A 7 -49.63 -21.83 -46.22
C GLN A 7 -48.16 -21.89 -45.81
N TYR A 8 -47.49 -20.76 -45.98
CA TYR A 8 -46.17 -20.48 -45.43
C TYR A 8 -46.27 -20.40 -43.90
N ARG A 9 -45.58 -21.29 -43.19
CA ARG A 9 -45.31 -21.11 -41.75
C ARG A 9 -43.93 -20.47 -41.60
N PHE A 10 -43.91 -19.18 -41.31
CA PHE A 10 -42.75 -18.48 -40.78
C PHE A 10 -42.46 -19.01 -39.38
N ALA A 11 -41.34 -19.71 -39.21
CA ALA A 11 -40.80 -20.00 -37.88
C ALA A 11 -40.05 -18.74 -37.40
N PHE A 12 -40.63 -18.02 -36.44
CA PHE A 12 -39.88 -17.03 -35.66
C PHE A 12 -38.97 -17.79 -34.69
N ALA A 13 -37.67 -17.83 -34.98
CA ALA A 13 -36.66 -18.17 -33.99
C ALA A 13 -36.50 -16.96 -33.05
N VAL A 14 -37.06 -17.05 -31.84
CA VAL A 14 -36.71 -16.13 -30.76
C VAL A 14 -35.31 -16.53 -30.30
N SER A 15 -34.30 -15.80 -30.77
CA SER A 15 -32.96 -15.91 -30.21
C SER A 15 -32.98 -15.25 -28.83
N ALA A 16 -33.09 -16.07 -27.79
CA ALA A 16 -32.86 -15.61 -26.43
C ALA A 16 -31.35 -15.44 -26.26
N THR A 17 -30.85 -14.22 -26.45
CA THR A 17 -29.54 -13.84 -25.95
C THR A 17 -29.59 -13.91 -24.43
N LEU A 18 -29.08 -14.99 -23.84
CA LEU A 18 -28.70 -14.99 -22.44
C LEU A 18 -27.57 -13.97 -22.29
N ALA A 19 -27.89 -12.84 -21.66
CA ALA A 19 -26.87 -12.00 -21.08
C ALA A 19 -26.32 -12.74 -19.87
N THR A 20 -25.19 -13.42 -20.04
CA THR A 20 -24.38 -13.94 -18.94
C THR A 20 -23.80 -12.75 -18.22
N THR A 21 -24.40 -12.36 -17.09
CA THR A 21 -23.71 -11.56 -16.08
C THR A 21 -22.74 -12.50 -15.37
N ALA A 22 -21.50 -12.60 -15.87
CA ALA A 22 -20.41 -13.12 -15.05
C ALA A 22 -20.32 -12.24 -13.79
N LEU A 23 -20.38 -12.80 -12.58
CA LEU A 23 -19.95 -12.05 -11.42
C LEU A 23 -18.43 -11.91 -11.56
N SER A 24 -18.02 -10.76 -12.08
CA SER A 24 -16.62 -10.37 -12.06
C SER A 24 -16.15 -10.36 -10.62
N VAL A 25 -15.00 -10.97 -10.36
CA VAL A 25 -14.24 -10.80 -9.11
C VAL A 25 -14.22 -9.32 -8.73
N ALA A 26 -14.95 -8.98 -7.68
CA ALA A 26 -15.25 -7.58 -7.39
C ALA A 26 -14.10 -6.98 -6.60
N GLN A 27 -13.21 -6.29 -7.31
CA GLN A 27 -12.45 -5.19 -6.75
C GLN A 27 -13.36 -4.39 -5.81
N SER A 28 -12.86 -4.00 -4.64
CA SER A 28 -13.71 -3.33 -3.65
C SER A 28 -13.00 -2.14 -3.02
N LEU A 29 -13.79 -1.10 -2.74
CA LEU A 29 -13.34 0.07 -2.00
C LEU A 29 -14.13 0.15 -0.70
N THR A 30 -13.40 0.09 0.42
CA THR A 30 -13.97 0.30 1.75
C THR A 30 -13.49 1.62 2.30
N TRP A 31 -14.40 2.57 2.50
CA TRP A 31 -14.14 3.75 3.32
C TRP A 31 -14.15 3.33 4.80
N LEU A 32 -13.04 3.58 5.51
CA LEU A 32 -12.89 3.13 6.90
C LEU A 32 -13.60 4.05 7.90
N GLY A 33 -14.07 5.21 7.42
CA GLY A 33 -14.65 6.25 8.26
C GLY A 33 -13.60 6.94 9.12
N VAL A 34 -14.03 7.42 10.28
CA VAL A 34 -13.19 8.17 11.24
C VAL A 34 -13.57 7.74 12.66
N LEU A 35 -12.71 8.03 13.64
CA LEU A 35 -13.06 7.82 15.05
C LEU A 35 -14.27 8.70 15.45
N PRO A 36 -15.08 8.30 16.46
CA PRO A 36 -16.15 9.13 16.96
C PRO A 36 -15.67 10.56 17.31
N GLY A 37 -16.32 11.58 16.73
CA GLY A 37 -15.96 12.99 16.91
C GLY A 37 -14.85 13.51 15.97
N ALA A 38 -14.25 12.65 15.13
CA ALA A 38 -13.26 13.06 14.15
C ALA A 38 -13.91 13.60 12.88
N TYR A 39 -13.14 14.40 12.15
CA TYR A 39 -13.55 14.96 10.85
C TYR A 39 -12.68 14.49 9.69
N GLN A 40 -11.52 13.86 9.98
CA GLN A 40 -10.67 13.26 8.96
C GLN A 40 -9.92 12.03 9.49
N SER A 41 -9.54 11.14 8.57
CA SER A 41 -8.63 10.01 8.84
C SER A 41 -7.76 9.71 7.64
N GLU A 42 -6.66 9.02 7.89
CA GLU A 42 -5.70 8.58 6.89
C GLU A 42 -5.10 7.24 7.30
N ALA A 43 -5.09 6.26 6.39
CA ALA A 43 -4.39 5.01 6.58
C ALA A 43 -2.93 5.12 6.12
N THR A 44 -2.03 4.52 6.89
CA THR A 44 -0.58 4.56 6.67
C THR A 44 0.04 3.17 6.54
N GLY A 45 -0.69 2.11 6.88
CA GLY A 45 -0.21 0.74 6.73
C GLY A 45 -1.35 -0.28 6.68
N VAL A 46 -1.08 -1.43 6.07
CA VAL A 46 -2.00 -2.55 5.91
C VAL A 46 -1.26 -3.88 6.08
N SER A 47 -1.88 -4.87 6.73
CA SER A 47 -1.33 -6.23 6.85
C SER A 47 -1.33 -6.95 5.50
N ALA A 48 -0.54 -8.03 5.38
CA ALA A 48 -0.41 -8.75 4.11
C ALA A 48 -1.71 -9.35 3.60
N ASP A 49 -2.62 -9.73 4.51
CA ASP A 49 -3.93 -10.27 4.19
C ASP A 49 -5.04 -9.21 4.10
N GLY A 50 -4.70 -7.92 4.20
CA GLY A 50 -5.66 -6.82 4.14
C GLY A 50 -6.61 -6.72 5.33
N ARG A 51 -6.49 -7.57 6.37
CA ARG A 51 -7.44 -7.63 7.49
C ARG A 51 -7.23 -6.53 8.53
N VAL A 52 -6.01 -6.01 8.65
CA VAL A 52 -5.67 -4.97 9.63
C VAL A 52 -5.15 -3.74 8.90
N VAL A 53 -5.85 -2.61 9.07
CA VAL A 53 -5.41 -1.31 8.57
C VAL A 53 -5.09 -0.39 9.74
N VAL A 54 -4.03 0.39 9.63
CA VAL A 54 -3.58 1.29 10.69
C VAL A 54 -3.41 2.69 10.15
N GLY A 55 -3.48 3.67 11.03
CA GLY A 55 -3.34 5.05 10.62
C GLY A 55 -3.62 6.04 11.73
N THR A 56 -4.06 7.22 11.32
CA THR A 56 -4.36 8.32 12.23
C THR A 56 -5.74 8.91 11.91
N SER A 57 -6.53 9.19 12.94
CA SER A 57 -7.79 9.92 12.84
C SER A 57 -7.74 11.18 13.71
N ASN A 58 -8.30 12.28 13.25
CA ASN A 58 -8.15 13.58 13.89
C ASN A 58 -9.48 14.06 14.50
N ILE A 59 -9.51 14.10 15.84
CA ILE A 59 -10.63 14.58 16.68
C ILE A 59 -10.37 16.01 17.23
N GLY A 60 -9.52 16.80 16.57
CA GLY A 60 -8.91 18.03 17.10
C GLY A 60 -7.49 17.79 17.63
N SER A 61 -7.19 16.54 17.99
CA SER A 61 -5.82 16.02 18.14
C SER A 61 -5.70 14.68 17.38
N PRO A 62 -4.54 14.38 16.79
CA PRO A 62 -4.28 13.09 16.14
C PRO A 62 -4.35 11.90 17.10
N ARG A 63 -5.07 10.85 16.68
CA ARG A 63 -5.20 9.59 17.39
C ARG A 63 -4.86 8.43 16.48
N ALA A 64 -3.94 7.58 16.92
CA ALA A 64 -3.59 6.36 16.23
C ALA A 64 -4.78 5.40 16.27
N PHE A 65 -5.09 4.77 15.14
CA PHE A 65 -6.15 3.76 15.07
C PHE A 65 -5.65 2.42 14.54
N ARG A 66 -6.38 1.37 14.91
CA ARG A 66 -6.39 0.07 14.23
C ARG A 66 -7.80 -0.19 13.72
N TRP A 67 -7.92 -0.65 12.47
CA TRP A 67 -9.19 -1.00 11.85
C TRP A 67 -9.18 -2.46 11.44
N THR A 68 -10.30 -3.13 11.66
CA THR A 68 -10.64 -4.43 11.07
C THR A 68 -12.05 -4.39 10.50
N ARG A 69 -12.40 -5.34 9.63
CA ARG A 69 -13.75 -5.42 9.07
C ARG A 69 -14.78 -5.74 10.15
N GLU A 70 -14.40 -6.56 11.13
CA GLU A 70 -15.27 -7.04 12.20
C GLU A 70 -15.54 -5.95 13.25
N ASP A 71 -14.50 -5.21 13.64
CA ASP A 71 -14.59 -4.28 14.77
C ASP A 71 -14.70 -2.80 14.36
N GLY A 72 -14.46 -2.47 13.09
CA GLY A 72 -14.33 -1.10 12.64
C GLY A 72 -13.08 -0.40 13.20
N MET A 73 -13.12 0.94 13.26
CA MET A 73 -11.99 1.77 13.69
C MET A 73 -11.90 1.84 15.22
N GLN A 74 -10.79 1.37 15.78
CA GLN A 74 -10.47 1.34 17.21
C GLN A 74 -9.38 2.36 17.53
N ASP A 75 -9.61 3.19 18.54
CA ASP A 75 -8.60 4.09 19.11
C ASP A 75 -7.60 3.28 19.93
N LEU A 76 -6.29 3.54 19.73
CA LEU A 76 -5.22 2.81 20.43
C LEU A 76 -4.80 3.45 21.75
N GLY A 77 -5.34 4.64 22.05
CA GLY A 77 -4.93 5.44 23.20
C GLY A 77 -3.67 6.25 22.96
N ASP A 78 -3.06 6.65 24.06
CA ASP A 78 -1.81 7.40 24.17
C ASP A 78 -1.08 6.97 25.46
N LEU A 79 0.12 7.53 25.70
CA LEU A 79 0.88 7.29 26.94
C LEU A 79 0.65 8.39 27.99
N GLY A 80 -0.61 8.81 28.14
CA GLY A 80 -1.04 9.87 29.07
C GLY A 80 -0.84 11.29 28.55
N GLY A 81 -0.54 11.44 27.25
CA GLY A 81 -0.40 12.72 26.57
C GLY A 81 -1.65 13.12 25.80
N ALA A 82 -1.45 13.87 24.71
CA ALA A 82 -2.55 14.45 23.94
C ALA A 82 -2.64 13.91 22.51
N LEU A 83 -1.62 13.23 21.99
CA LEU A 83 -1.59 12.76 20.61
C LEU A 83 -0.96 11.38 20.45
N SER A 84 -1.40 10.68 19.41
CA SER A 84 -0.78 9.45 18.91
C SER A 84 -0.93 9.37 17.39
N PHE A 85 0.10 8.88 16.71
CA PHE A 85 0.11 8.64 15.27
C PHE A 85 0.45 7.19 15.01
N GLY A 86 -0.35 6.50 14.20
CA GLY A 86 -0.03 5.17 13.67
C GLY A 86 0.67 5.33 12.32
N THR A 87 1.88 4.79 12.17
CA THR A 87 2.71 5.01 10.98
C THR A 87 2.92 3.76 10.15
N ALA A 88 2.97 2.57 10.76
CA ALA A 88 3.15 1.31 10.04
C ALA A 88 2.65 0.10 10.85
N ILE A 89 2.44 -1.02 10.15
CA ILE A 89 2.03 -2.31 10.70
C ILE A 89 2.88 -3.42 10.09
N SER A 90 3.20 -4.46 10.86
CA SER A 90 3.86 -5.66 10.36
C SER A 90 2.96 -6.45 9.40
N ALA A 91 3.57 -7.23 8.50
CA ALA A 91 2.85 -8.03 7.52
C ALA A 91 1.87 -9.02 8.17
N ASP A 92 2.22 -9.54 9.35
CA ASP A 92 1.35 -10.43 10.12
C ASP A 92 0.21 -9.72 10.88
N GLY A 93 0.10 -8.40 10.77
CA GLY A 93 -0.95 -7.60 11.40
C GLY A 93 -0.86 -7.47 12.92
N ARG A 94 0.20 -7.97 13.56
CA ARG A 94 0.31 -8.02 15.03
C ARG A 94 1.05 -6.85 15.66
N THR A 95 1.93 -6.19 14.93
CA THR A 95 2.83 -5.16 15.47
C THR A 95 2.61 -3.84 14.76
N LEU A 96 1.96 -2.91 15.45
CA LEU A 96 1.78 -1.53 14.99
C LEU A 96 2.84 -0.65 15.63
N VAL A 97 3.37 0.30 14.87
CA VAL A 97 4.31 1.30 15.36
C VAL A 97 3.87 2.71 15.03
N GLY A 98 4.44 3.65 15.76
CA GLY A 98 4.22 5.06 15.53
C GLY A 98 4.83 5.89 16.65
N TYR A 99 4.28 7.07 16.91
CA TYR A 99 4.75 7.93 17.98
C TYR A 99 3.61 8.62 18.73
N THR A 100 3.84 8.93 20.00
CA THR A 100 2.83 9.47 20.92
C THR A 100 3.49 10.45 21.89
N SER A 101 2.70 11.37 22.45
CA SER A 101 3.15 12.22 23.55
C SER A 101 2.84 11.60 24.91
N ASP A 102 3.70 11.87 25.89
CA ASP A 102 3.40 11.63 27.31
C ASP A 102 2.73 12.83 27.99
N ALA A 103 2.44 12.70 29.29
CA ALA A 103 1.84 13.76 30.10
C ALA A 103 2.68 15.04 30.23
N GLN A 104 3.96 15.00 29.86
CA GLN A 104 4.85 16.17 29.82
C GLN A 104 5.02 16.74 28.40
N GLY A 105 4.30 16.18 27.42
CA GLY A 105 4.37 16.59 26.01
C GLY A 105 5.61 16.06 25.28
N ARG A 106 6.36 15.10 25.84
CA ARG A 106 7.51 14.49 25.18
C ARG A 106 7.05 13.41 24.21
N LEU A 107 7.59 13.43 22.98
CA LEU A 107 7.33 12.43 21.96
C LEU A 107 8.20 11.18 22.13
N PHE A 108 7.55 10.02 22.04
CA PHE A 108 8.21 8.72 22.01
C PHE A 108 7.68 7.87 20.88
N GLY A 109 8.58 7.13 20.23
CA GLY A 109 8.21 5.98 19.43
C GLY A 109 7.49 4.98 20.32
N PHE A 110 6.42 4.39 19.83
CA PHE A 110 5.71 3.32 20.52
C PHE A 110 5.56 2.09 19.62
N ARG A 111 5.35 0.95 20.26
CA ARG A 111 4.86 -0.28 19.67
C ARG A 111 3.53 -0.65 20.31
N TRP A 112 2.54 -0.99 19.51
CA TRP A 112 1.28 -1.55 19.97
C TRP A 112 1.18 -3.02 19.56
N ARG A 113 0.89 -3.89 20.53
CA ARG A 113 0.73 -5.33 20.35
C ARG A 113 -0.24 -5.86 21.41
N ASP A 114 -1.15 -6.75 21.01
CA ASP A 114 -2.08 -7.43 21.93
C ASP A 114 -2.86 -6.48 22.87
N GLY A 115 -3.34 -5.35 22.33
CA GLY A 115 -4.11 -4.37 23.12
C GLY A 115 -3.26 -3.37 23.90
N GLN A 116 -1.93 -3.48 23.88
CA GLN A 116 -1.05 -2.66 24.73
C GLN A 116 -0.12 -1.76 23.93
N MET A 117 -0.16 -0.46 24.23
CA MET A 117 0.83 0.52 23.77
C MET A 117 2.04 0.52 24.72
N THR A 118 3.23 0.31 24.18
CA THR A 118 4.49 0.34 24.93
C THR A 118 5.46 1.33 24.29
N SER A 119 6.07 2.22 25.07
CA SER A 119 7.15 3.08 24.58
C SER A 119 8.35 2.25 24.12
N LEU A 120 8.94 2.62 22.99
CA LEU A 120 10.20 2.07 22.50
C LEU A 120 11.43 2.72 23.16
N GLY A 121 11.22 3.67 24.07
CA GLY A 121 12.27 4.43 24.73
C GLY A 121 12.97 5.43 23.81
N ALA A 122 14.03 6.04 24.35
CA ALA A 122 14.92 6.95 23.65
C ALA A 122 16.39 6.55 23.91
N LEU A 123 17.33 7.06 23.11
CA LEU A 123 18.76 6.88 23.41
C LEU A 123 19.06 7.54 24.76
N THR A 124 20.01 7.00 25.52
CA THR A 124 20.31 7.35 26.93
C THR A 124 20.59 8.84 27.20
N SER A 125 20.82 9.64 26.15
CA SER A 125 21.07 11.09 26.19
C SER A 125 20.10 11.92 25.31
N VAL A 126 19.01 11.32 24.82
CA VAL A 126 18.05 11.87 23.87
C VAL A 126 16.68 11.93 24.52
N LEU A 127 15.96 13.04 24.31
CA LEU A 127 14.68 13.31 24.98
C LEU A 127 13.45 12.86 24.17
N TRP A 128 13.60 12.64 22.85
CA TRP A 128 12.48 12.29 21.97
C TRP A 128 12.85 11.25 20.91
N SER A 129 11.87 10.43 20.55
CA SER A 129 11.99 9.46 19.46
C SER A 129 10.68 9.37 18.68
N GLU A 130 10.77 9.00 17.40
CA GLU A 130 9.63 8.71 16.55
C GLU A 130 9.91 7.44 15.76
N ALA A 131 8.94 6.53 15.72
CA ALA A 131 8.99 5.32 14.89
C ALA A 131 8.13 5.51 13.64
N TYR A 132 8.62 5.02 12.50
CA TYR A 132 7.97 5.18 11.19
C TYR A 132 7.78 3.86 10.46
N GLY A 133 8.76 2.96 10.47
CA GLY A 133 8.73 1.71 9.73
C GLY A 133 8.87 0.49 10.64
N VAL A 134 8.32 -0.65 10.22
CA VAL A 134 8.41 -1.94 10.92
C VAL A 134 8.61 -3.09 9.94
N SER A 135 9.47 -4.06 10.28
CA SER A 135 9.72 -5.25 9.47
C SER A 135 8.50 -6.18 9.42
N ALA A 136 8.48 -7.11 8.46
CA ALA A 136 7.34 -7.99 8.21
C ALA A 136 6.93 -8.83 9.45
N ASN A 137 7.89 -9.20 10.29
CA ASN A 137 7.69 -9.95 11.54
C ASN A 137 7.57 -9.08 12.81
N GLY A 138 7.65 -7.74 12.70
CA GLY A 138 7.55 -6.82 13.83
C GLY A 138 8.79 -6.70 14.72
N SER A 139 9.92 -7.34 14.38
CA SER A 139 11.12 -7.39 15.24
C SER A 139 12.07 -6.20 15.10
N VAL A 140 12.09 -5.58 13.91
CA VAL A 140 12.93 -4.40 13.60
C VAL A 140 12.02 -3.22 13.32
N ILE A 141 12.31 -2.09 13.96
CA ILE A 141 11.58 -0.83 13.80
C ILE A 141 12.59 0.25 13.40
N SER A 142 12.25 1.11 12.46
CA SER A 142 13.08 2.24 12.04
C SER A 142 12.43 3.57 12.38
N GLY A 143 13.26 4.58 12.62
CA GLY A 143 12.78 5.92 12.89
C GLY A 143 13.91 6.90 13.15
N HIS A 144 13.66 7.92 13.95
CA HIS A 144 14.68 8.88 14.32
C HIS A 144 14.53 9.36 15.76
N ALA A 145 15.60 9.96 16.28
CA ALA A 145 15.69 10.45 17.64
C ALA A 145 16.23 11.89 17.62
N TRP A 146 15.73 12.75 18.52
CA TRP A 146 16.14 14.16 18.64
C TRP A 146 16.88 14.45 19.96
N GLY A 147 18.06 15.06 19.86
CA GLY A 147 18.75 15.66 21.01
C GLY A 147 19.22 17.07 20.68
N PHE A 148 18.88 18.05 21.55
CA PHE A 148 19.22 19.49 21.64
C PHE A 148 19.52 20.34 20.38
N SER A 149 20.18 19.81 19.34
CA SER A 149 20.48 20.51 18.09
C SER A 149 20.34 19.67 16.82
N ASN A 150 20.10 18.34 16.88
CA ASN A 150 19.92 17.55 15.64
C ASN A 150 19.10 16.25 15.78
N PHE A 151 18.69 15.70 14.63
CA PHE A 151 18.09 14.36 14.53
C PHE A 151 19.07 13.32 14.00
N THR A 152 18.90 12.09 14.47
CA THR A 152 19.66 10.94 13.99
C THR A 152 18.76 9.75 13.73
N ALA A 153 19.00 9.07 12.62
CA ALA A 153 18.32 7.83 12.27
C ALA A 153 18.63 6.77 13.33
N VAL A 154 17.60 6.05 13.74
CA VAL A 154 17.72 4.96 14.71
C VAL A 154 16.98 3.73 14.22
N ARG A 155 17.40 2.58 14.74
CA ARG A 155 16.67 1.32 14.64
C ARG A 155 16.44 0.75 16.02
N TRP A 156 15.30 0.11 16.24
CA TRP A 156 15.07 -0.73 17.40
C TRP A 156 15.09 -2.19 16.95
N ASP A 157 15.93 -3.00 17.58
CA ASP A 157 15.91 -4.45 17.41
C ASP A 157 15.50 -5.08 18.72
N ASN A 158 14.34 -5.74 18.74
CA ASN A 158 13.79 -6.37 19.94
C ASN A 158 13.73 -5.40 21.15
N GLY A 159 13.38 -4.13 20.89
CA GLY A 159 13.27 -3.09 21.92
C GLY A 159 14.58 -2.38 22.26
N VAL A 160 15.72 -2.78 21.71
CA VAL A 160 17.00 -2.12 21.91
C VAL A 160 17.24 -1.09 20.82
N ILE A 161 17.29 0.19 21.20
CA ILE A 161 17.55 1.31 20.30
C ILE A 161 19.04 1.41 19.92
N ARG A 162 19.33 1.62 18.63
CA ARG A 162 20.68 1.82 18.08
C ARG A 162 20.70 3.02 17.15
N ASN A 163 21.76 3.81 17.27
CA ASN A 163 22.06 4.90 16.33
C ASN A 163 22.60 4.30 15.01
N LEU A 164 22.04 4.72 13.89
CA LEU A 164 22.43 4.29 12.53
C LEU A 164 23.52 5.17 11.90
N GLY A 165 23.84 6.31 12.50
CA GLY A 165 24.82 7.26 12.02
C GLY A 165 24.29 8.16 10.89
N THR A 166 25.21 8.93 10.31
CA THR A 166 24.95 9.83 9.18
C THR A 166 26.10 9.76 8.17
N LEU A 167 25.90 10.29 6.96
CA LEU A 167 26.95 10.34 5.94
C LEU A 167 28.06 11.33 6.36
N SER A 168 29.28 11.10 5.90
CA SER A 168 30.38 12.05 6.10
C SER A 168 29.99 13.43 5.54
N GLY A 169 30.10 14.47 6.37
CA GLY A 169 29.72 15.85 6.02
C GLY A 169 28.24 16.18 6.19
N ALA A 170 27.38 15.20 6.46
CA ALA A 170 25.99 15.44 6.81
C ALA A 170 25.88 15.86 8.29
N ILE A 171 24.93 16.75 8.57
CA ILE A 171 24.62 17.22 9.93
C ILE A 171 23.59 16.32 10.62
N ALA A 172 22.70 15.67 9.86
CA ALA A 172 21.58 14.93 10.42
C ALA A 172 21.20 13.72 9.56
N SER A 173 20.42 12.79 10.12
CA SER A 173 19.84 11.68 9.37
C SER A 173 18.46 11.27 9.90
N ARG A 174 17.56 10.82 9.02
CA ARG A 174 16.26 10.22 9.38
C ARG A 174 16.06 8.91 8.65
N ALA A 175 15.40 7.97 9.31
CA ALA A 175 14.87 6.77 8.69
C ALA A 175 13.35 6.79 8.69
N TRP A 176 12.74 6.34 7.59
CA TRP A 176 11.29 6.22 7.43
C TRP A 176 10.86 4.78 7.19
N GLY A 177 11.61 4.03 6.39
CA GLY A 177 11.26 2.65 6.02
C GLY A 177 12.29 1.62 6.49
N VAL A 178 11.84 0.38 6.61
CA VAL A 178 12.67 -0.81 6.83
C VAL A 178 12.17 -1.94 5.92
N SER A 179 13.08 -2.75 5.38
CA SER A 179 12.74 -3.90 4.56
C SER A 179 11.98 -4.97 5.36
N GLY A 180 11.21 -5.79 4.66
CA GLY A 180 10.43 -6.88 5.28
C GLY A 180 11.29 -7.83 6.12
N ASP A 181 12.51 -8.12 5.68
CA ASP A 181 13.50 -8.94 6.38
C ASP A 181 14.26 -8.21 7.52
N GLY A 182 14.04 -6.90 7.69
CA GLY A 182 14.66 -6.08 8.72
C GLY A 182 16.14 -5.73 8.49
N ARG A 183 16.73 -6.07 7.33
CA ARG A 183 18.17 -5.86 7.06
C ARG A 183 18.51 -4.48 6.53
N VAL A 184 17.59 -3.87 5.79
CA VAL A 184 17.79 -2.58 5.11
C VAL A 184 16.86 -1.55 5.73
N VAL A 185 17.43 -0.45 6.23
CA VAL A 185 16.68 0.75 6.64
C VAL A 185 16.89 1.82 5.58
N VAL A 186 15.87 2.61 5.26
CA VAL A 186 15.94 3.66 4.24
C VAL A 186 15.52 5.01 4.78
N GLY A 187 16.12 6.07 4.23
CA GLY A 187 15.76 7.42 4.58
C GLY A 187 16.60 8.49 3.91
N ALA A 188 17.00 9.51 4.67
CA ALA A 188 17.79 10.61 4.14
C ALA A 188 18.88 11.07 5.13
N ALA A 189 20.01 11.49 4.58
CA ALA A 189 21.02 12.28 5.26
C ALA A 189 20.91 13.75 4.83
N PHE A 190 21.14 14.68 5.76
CA PHE A 190 20.93 16.11 5.54
C PHE A 190 22.25 16.85 5.65
N PHE A 191 22.60 17.61 4.61
CA PHE A 191 23.85 18.36 4.51
C PHE A 191 23.60 19.85 4.74
N PRO A 192 24.58 20.58 5.29
CA PRO A 192 24.54 22.04 5.35
C PRO A 192 24.35 22.64 3.96
N SER A 193 23.45 23.61 3.85
CA SER A 193 23.20 24.37 2.62
C SER A 193 22.76 25.79 2.98
N GLN A 194 22.81 26.70 2.01
CA GLN A 194 22.20 28.03 2.16
C GLN A 194 20.67 27.86 2.10
N GLY A 195 19.99 28.04 3.23
CA GLY A 195 18.54 27.83 3.35
C GLY A 195 18.16 26.45 3.91
N PHE A 196 17.28 25.72 3.21
CA PHE A 196 16.84 24.39 3.65
C PHE A 196 17.93 23.33 3.40
N PRO A 197 18.26 22.50 4.42
CA PRO A 197 19.29 21.46 4.29
C PRO A 197 19.11 20.59 3.04
N GLU A 198 20.22 20.27 2.38
CA GLU A 198 20.20 19.38 1.23
C GLU A 198 20.00 17.93 1.71
N ALA A 199 18.84 17.35 1.44
CA ALA A 199 18.56 15.95 1.75
C ALA A 199 19.05 15.05 0.63
N ARG A 200 19.71 13.94 0.98
CA ARG A 200 20.11 12.89 0.03
C ARG A 200 19.56 11.56 0.51
N ALA A 201 18.91 10.84 -0.38
CA ALA A 201 18.37 9.52 -0.08
C ALA A 201 19.50 8.55 0.27
N VAL A 202 19.32 7.79 1.34
CA VAL A 202 20.30 6.83 1.84
C VAL A 202 19.63 5.52 2.21
N ARG A 203 20.44 4.46 2.25
CA ARG A 203 20.10 3.19 2.89
C ARG A 203 21.16 2.80 3.91
N TRP A 204 20.74 2.17 4.99
CA TRP A 204 21.60 1.51 5.96
C TRP A 204 21.45 0.01 5.79
N VAL A 205 22.56 -0.67 5.52
CA VAL A 205 22.62 -2.14 5.51
C VAL A 205 23.43 -2.55 6.74
N ASN A 206 22.76 -3.20 7.70
CA ASN A 206 23.26 -3.40 9.06
C ASN A 206 23.51 -2.08 9.80
N THR A 207 24.72 -1.52 9.65
CA THR A 207 25.16 -0.22 10.22
C THR A 207 25.90 0.64 9.20
N THR A 208 26.09 0.15 7.97
CA THR A 208 26.81 0.87 6.92
C THR A 208 25.82 1.72 6.16
N ILE A 209 25.99 3.04 6.25
CA ILE A 209 25.21 4.01 5.48
C ILE A 209 25.76 4.14 4.06
N GLN A 210 24.87 4.14 3.08
CA GLN A 210 25.18 4.32 1.66
C GLN A 210 24.24 5.35 1.06
N GLN A 211 24.78 6.29 0.28
CA GLN A 211 23.97 7.19 -0.52
C GLN A 211 23.39 6.44 -1.72
N LEU A 212 22.09 6.64 -2.00
CA LEU A 212 21.45 6.16 -3.21
C LEU A 212 21.80 7.09 -4.39
N ALA A 213 21.77 6.56 -5.62
CA ALA A 213 22.11 7.35 -6.80
C ALA A 213 21.16 8.55 -6.96
N ALA A 214 21.72 9.70 -7.34
CA ALA A 214 20.93 10.88 -7.67
C ALA A 214 20.42 10.81 -9.12
N ILE A 215 19.35 11.56 -9.40
CA ILE A 215 18.89 11.80 -10.78
C ILE A 215 19.44 13.16 -11.23
N PRO A 216 20.01 13.29 -12.46
CA PRO A 216 20.47 14.57 -12.98
C PRO A 216 19.38 15.65 -12.90
N GLY A 217 19.70 16.82 -12.35
CA GLY A 217 18.75 17.91 -12.12
C GLY A 217 17.92 17.80 -10.83
N TYR A 218 18.11 16.73 -10.05
CA TYR A 218 17.36 16.42 -8.83
C TYR A 218 18.32 16.01 -7.70
N ARG A 219 19.07 16.97 -7.13
CA ARG A 219 20.04 16.65 -6.06
C ARG A 219 19.39 16.35 -4.72
N ARG A 220 18.20 16.87 -4.47
CA ARG A 220 17.47 16.68 -3.20
C ARG A 220 16.55 15.47 -3.28
N SER A 221 16.82 14.43 -2.51
CA SER A 221 16.08 13.15 -2.57
C SER A 221 15.81 12.55 -1.19
N TRP A 222 14.72 11.80 -1.10
CA TRP A 222 14.28 11.08 0.09
C TRP A 222 13.84 9.66 -0.29
N ALA A 223 14.17 8.68 0.55
CA ALA A 223 13.64 7.32 0.46
C ALA A 223 12.63 7.08 1.59
N PHE A 224 11.47 6.51 1.26
CA PHE A 224 10.38 6.28 2.21
C PHE A 224 10.09 4.80 2.48
N ALA A 225 10.19 3.94 1.47
CA ALA A 225 9.87 2.52 1.62
C ALA A 225 10.85 1.63 0.85
N ALA A 226 10.91 0.35 1.23
CA ALA A 226 11.76 -0.66 0.63
C ALA A 226 10.99 -1.98 0.45
N SER A 227 11.37 -2.77 -0.55
CA SER A 227 10.87 -4.14 -0.77
C SER A 227 11.24 -5.07 0.40
N SER A 228 10.71 -6.31 0.38
CA SER A 228 10.93 -7.28 1.46
C SER A 228 12.40 -7.59 1.72
N ASP A 229 13.21 -7.62 0.66
CA ASP A 229 14.66 -7.84 0.68
C ASP A 229 15.49 -6.54 0.68
N GLY A 230 14.83 -5.39 0.51
CA GLY A 230 15.46 -4.08 0.40
C GLY A 230 16.24 -3.83 -0.91
N SER A 231 16.10 -4.68 -1.93
CA SER A 231 16.72 -4.48 -3.24
C SER A 231 16.08 -3.33 -4.02
N VAL A 232 14.78 -3.09 -3.80
CA VAL A 232 14.03 -1.97 -4.34
C VAL A 232 13.71 -0.97 -3.24
N VAL A 233 14.00 0.31 -3.50
CA VAL A 233 13.67 1.42 -2.60
C VAL A 233 12.85 2.44 -3.38
N VAL A 234 11.88 3.08 -2.75
CA VAL A 234 11.08 4.14 -3.37
C VAL A 234 11.05 5.40 -2.54
N GLY A 235 10.78 6.51 -3.21
CA GLY A 235 10.64 7.81 -2.58
C GLY A 235 10.49 8.90 -3.64
N TYR A 236 11.12 10.04 -3.43
CA TYR A 236 10.96 11.17 -4.33
C TYR A 236 12.18 12.08 -4.36
N ALA A 237 12.22 12.97 -5.35
CA ALA A 237 13.18 14.06 -5.39
C ALA A 237 12.56 15.39 -5.81
N TYR A 238 13.17 16.47 -5.31
CA TYR A 238 12.90 17.83 -5.74
C TYR A 238 13.92 18.28 -6.77
N PRO A 239 13.49 19.07 -7.76
CA PRO A 239 14.39 19.58 -8.78
C PRO A 239 15.29 20.68 -8.22
N ASP A 240 16.37 20.91 -8.94
CA ASP A 240 17.36 21.93 -8.64
C ASP A 240 16.98 23.32 -9.20
N ASP A 241 16.17 23.36 -10.26
CA ASP A 241 15.76 24.58 -10.95
C ASP A 241 14.65 25.35 -10.23
N GLY A 242 13.97 24.71 -9.27
CA GLY A 242 12.84 25.27 -8.53
C GLY A 242 11.57 25.50 -9.35
N VAL A 243 11.53 25.04 -10.61
CA VAL A 243 10.42 25.23 -11.55
C VAL A 243 9.84 23.89 -12.00
N SER A 244 10.69 22.88 -12.17
CA SER A 244 10.24 21.55 -12.54
C SER A 244 9.37 20.93 -11.44
N PRO A 245 8.54 19.93 -11.76
CA PRO A 245 7.80 19.18 -10.75
C PRO A 245 8.72 18.25 -9.95
N SER A 246 8.29 17.92 -8.72
CA SER A 246 8.87 16.80 -7.97
C SER A 246 8.61 15.46 -8.67
N ILE A 247 9.50 14.49 -8.49
CA ILE A 247 9.39 13.18 -9.15
C ILE A 247 9.43 12.04 -8.14
N SER A 248 8.58 11.05 -8.38
CA SER A 248 8.69 9.74 -7.74
C SER A 248 9.90 9.00 -8.29
N ILE A 249 10.67 8.39 -7.40
CA ILE A 249 11.87 7.65 -7.74
C ILE A 249 11.75 6.22 -7.24
N ARG A 250 12.21 5.29 -8.08
CA ARG A 250 12.47 3.89 -7.71
C ARG A 250 13.96 3.62 -7.86
N TRP A 251 14.61 3.18 -6.80
CA TRP A 251 15.99 2.70 -6.84
C TRP A 251 15.98 1.17 -6.91
N VAL A 252 16.69 0.60 -7.89
CA VAL A 252 16.95 -0.85 -7.98
C VAL A 252 18.44 -1.06 -7.83
N ASP A 253 18.84 -1.81 -6.81
CA ASP A 253 20.25 -2.03 -6.48
C ASP A 253 21.05 -0.72 -6.32
N GLY A 254 20.36 0.35 -5.93
CA GLY A 254 20.92 1.69 -5.75
C GLY A 254 20.90 2.59 -6.99
N GLN A 255 20.50 2.08 -8.17
CA GLN A 255 20.36 2.87 -9.39
C GLN A 255 18.99 3.53 -9.48
N ALA A 256 18.95 4.83 -9.75
CA ALA A 256 17.72 5.62 -9.73
C ALA A 256 16.95 5.56 -11.06
N GLN A 257 15.66 5.31 -10.98
CA GLN A 257 14.69 5.37 -12.08
C GLN A 257 13.64 6.44 -11.77
N ASN A 258 13.49 7.41 -12.67
CA ASN A 258 12.39 8.37 -12.62
C ASN A 258 11.08 7.67 -13.03
N LEU A 259 10.04 7.76 -12.20
CA LEU A 259 8.73 7.17 -12.49
C LEU A 259 7.76 8.14 -13.17
N GLY A 260 8.13 9.41 -13.32
CA GLY A 260 7.28 10.47 -13.87
C GLY A 260 6.15 10.87 -12.94
N TRP A 261 5.09 11.43 -13.52
CA TRP A 261 3.89 11.90 -12.83
C TRP A 261 2.66 11.70 -13.73
N LEU A 262 1.45 11.84 -13.18
CA LEU A 262 0.22 11.73 -13.96
C LEU A 262 0.11 12.89 -14.97
N PRO A 263 -0.25 12.63 -16.24
CA PRO A 263 -0.37 13.67 -17.26
C PRO A 263 -1.70 14.44 -17.11
N MET A 264 -1.83 15.21 -16.03
CA MET A 264 -2.97 16.11 -15.81
C MET A 264 -2.61 17.54 -16.21
N SER A 265 -3.60 18.31 -16.67
CA SER A 265 -3.41 19.72 -17.00
C SER A 265 -2.97 20.49 -15.74
N GLY A 266 -1.71 20.92 -15.68
CA GLY A 266 -1.15 21.65 -14.54
C GLY A 266 -0.51 20.79 -13.45
N ALA A 267 -0.18 19.51 -13.70
CA ALA A 267 0.37 18.63 -12.67
C ALA A 267 1.76 19.06 -12.15
N ASP A 268 1.88 19.27 -10.82
CA ASP A 268 3.05 19.80 -10.10
C ASP A 268 3.98 18.73 -9.47
N GLY A 269 3.81 17.45 -9.84
CA GLY A 269 4.75 16.37 -9.53
C GLY A 269 4.18 15.18 -8.79
N SER A 270 5.06 14.28 -8.35
CA SER A 270 4.70 13.01 -7.74
C SER A 270 5.62 12.61 -6.59
N ILE A 271 5.07 11.85 -5.64
CA ILE A 271 5.77 11.29 -4.49
C ILE A 271 5.38 9.83 -4.34
N ALA A 272 6.36 8.92 -4.26
CA ALA A 272 6.13 7.51 -3.91
C ALA A 272 6.22 7.32 -2.39
N TYR A 273 5.20 6.70 -1.80
CA TYR A 273 5.13 6.44 -0.36
C TYR A 273 5.34 4.96 -0.02
N GLY A 274 4.89 4.04 -0.88
CA GLY A 274 4.91 2.61 -0.62
C GLY A 274 5.35 1.78 -1.81
N VAL A 275 5.85 0.57 -1.54
CA VAL A 275 6.26 -0.41 -2.54
C VAL A 275 5.89 -1.82 -2.08
N SER A 276 5.49 -2.70 -3.00
CA SER A 276 5.20 -4.11 -2.73
C SER A 276 6.45 -4.88 -2.31
N GLY A 277 6.25 -6.07 -1.75
CA GLY A 277 7.30 -6.91 -1.20
C GLY A 277 8.32 -7.39 -2.25
N ASP A 278 7.89 -7.53 -3.50
CA ASP A 278 8.72 -7.87 -4.66
C ASP A 278 9.30 -6.64 -5.38
N GLY A 279 8.91 -5.42 -4.97
CA GLY A 279 9.36 -4.19 -5.60
C GLY A 279 8.68 -3.84 -6.93
N ALA A 280 7.66 -4.58 -7.36
CA ALA A 280 7.03 -4.43 -8.68
C ALA A 280 5.93 -3.35 -8.72
N ILE A 281 5.26 -3.11 -7.59
CA ILE A 281 4.16 -2.15 -7.47
C ILE A 281 4.59 -1.00 -6.58
N VAL A 282 4.48 0.23 -7.08
CA VAL A 282 4.76 1.46 -6.34
C VAL A 282 3.47 2.25 -6.20
N VAL A 283 3.20 2.77 -5.01
CA VAL A 283 2.01 3.61 -4.74
C VAL A 283 2.41 4.96 -4.18
N GLY A 284 1.59 5.96 -4.46
CA GLY A 284 1.88 7.31 -4.02
C GLY A 284 0.79 8.31 -4.33
N SER A 285 1.18 9.58 -4.33
CA SER A 285 0.34 10.68 -4.78
C SER A 285 1.01 11.45 -5.91
N SER A 286 0.23 11.82 -6.91
CA SER A 286 0.63 12.74 -7.96
C SER A 286 -0.43 13.83 -8.01
N ASP A 287 -0.06 15.05 -7.61
CA ASP A 287 -0.95 16.22 -7.56
C ASP A 287 -2.31 15.95 -6.86
N GLY A 288 -2.27 15.38 -5.66
CA GLY A 288 -3.48 15.08 -4.88
C GLY A 288 -4.35 13.98 -5.50
N ARG A 289 -3.76 13.11 -6.32
CA ARG A 289 -4.39 11.90 -6.86
C ARG A 289 -3.57 10.68 -6.47
N ALA A 290 -4.24 9.69 -5.89
CA ALA A 290 -3.63 8.42 -5.59
C ALA A 290 -3.25 7.71 -6.90
N TYR A 291 -2.02 7.19 -6.96
CA TYR A 291 -1.54 6.42 -8.12
C TYR A 291 -1.03 5.04 -7.72
N ARG A 292 -1.06 4.14 -8.70
CA ARG A 292 -0.29 2.90 -8.72
C ARG A 292 0.61 2.88 -9.96
N TRP A 293 1.87 2.52 -9.79
CA TRP A 293 2.84 2.38 -10.87
C TRP A 293 3.32 0.94 -10.95
N THR A 294 3.49 0.44 -12.18
CA THR A 294 4.24 -0.79 -12.48
C THR A 294 5.16 -0.57 -13.67
N GLN A 295 6.16 -1.42 -13.83
CA GLN A 295 7.05 -1.36 -14.99
C GLN A 295 6.29 -1.55 -16.33
N ALA A 296 5.22 -2.35 -16.33
CA ALA A 296 4.45 -2.66 -17.54
C ALA A 296 3.50 -1.53 -17.95
N THR A 297 2.87 -0.87 -16.98
CA THR A 297 1.78 0.10 -17.23
C THR A 297 2.19 1.56 -17.03
N GLY A 298 3.34 1.80 -16.42
CA GLY A 298 3.67 3.13 -15.89
C GLY A 298 2.70 3.57 -14.80
N MET A 299 2.62 4.87 -14.56
CA MET A 299 1.79 5.47 -13.51
C MET A 299 0.33 5.51 -13.94
N GLN A 300 -0.54 4.89 -13.15
CA GLN A 300 -1.98 4.84 -13.36
C GLN A 300 -2.71 5.60 -12.25
N ASN A 301 -3.67 6.45 -12.63
CA ASN A 301 -4.54 7.15 -11.70
C ASN A 301 -5.58 6.19 -11.12
N LEU A 302 -5.59 5.98 -9.80
CA LEU A 302 -6.55 5.08 -9.16
C LEU A 302 -8.00 5.55 -9.32
N ASN A 303 -8.22 6.87 -9.44
CA ASN A 303 -9.54 7.44 -9.69
C ASN A 303 -10.10 7.12 -11.09
N THR A 304 -9.23 6.68 -12.01
CA THR A 304 -9.62 6.27 -13.36
C THR A 304 -9.75 4.77 -13.45
N VAL A 305 -8.77 4.03 -12.90
CA VAL A 305 -8.77 2.55 -12.93
C VAL A 305 -9.93 1.98 -12.12
N TYR A 306 -10.23 2.55 -10.96
CA TYR A 306 -11.27 2.07 -10.04
C TYR A 306 -12.49 3.00 -9.98
N ALA A 307 -12.76 3.72 -11.07
CA ALA A 307 -13.84 4.70 -11.14
C ALA A 307 -15.21 4.10 -10.81
N SER A 308 -15.45 2.83 -11.19
CA SER A 308 -16.70 2.11 -10.91
C SER A 308 -16.97 1.86 -9.42
N LEU A 309 -15.93 1.93 -8.58
CA LEU A 309 -16.04 1.74 -7.13
C LEU A 309 -16.30 3.06 -6.38
N LEU A 310 -16.15 4.20 -7.06
CA LEU A 310 -16.28 5.52 -6.47
C LEU A 310 -17.71 6.04 -6.67
N ALA A 311 -18.36 6.40 -5.57
CA ALA A 311 -19.60 7.18 -5.64
C ALA A 311 -19.33 8.56 -6.24
N ASP A 312 -20.31 9.12 -6.96
CA ASP A 312 -20.22 10.43 -7.60
C ASP A 312 -19.65 11.50 -6.65
N GLY A 313 -18.61 12.20 -7.12
CA GLY A 313 -17.91 13.24 -6.35
C GLY A 313 -16.82 12.73 -5.39
N SER A 314 -16.72 11.41 -5.16
CA SER A 314 -15.66 10.83 -4.34
C SER A 314 -14.36 10.69 -5.12
N ARG A 315 -13.22 10.74 -4.43
CA ARG A 315 -11.90 10.59 -5.04
C ARG A 315 -10.84 10.08 -4.06
N LEU A 316 -9.88 9.32 -4.55
CA LEU A 316 -8.68 8.87 -3.85
C LEU A 316 -7.57 9.90 -4.04
N GLU A 317 -7.03 10.43 -2.94
CA GLU A 317 -6.12 11.59 -2.96
C GLU A 317 -4.64 11.19 -2.77
N SER A 318 -4.39 10.18 -1.93
CA SER A 318 -3.05 9.62 -1.73
C SER A 318 -3.15 8.13 -1.43
N ALA A 319 -2.30 7.33 -2.06
CA ALA A 319 -2.06 5.95 -1.66
C ALA A 319 -0.75 5.90 -0.87
N ASN A 320 -0.84 5.58 0.42
CA ASN A 320 0.28 5.71 1.36
C ASN A 320 1.01 4.38 1.59
N ALA A 321 0.31 3.25 1.44
CA ALA A 321 0.90 1.93 1.57
C ALA A 321 0.21 0.91 0.66
N VAL A 322 0.96 -0.15 0.36
CA VAL A 322 0.50 -1.33 -0.38
C VAL A 322 0.95 -2.59 0.37
N SER A 323 0.13 -3.63 0.38
CA SER A 323 0.48 -4.93 0.97
C SER A 323 1.68 -5.58 0.25
N PRO A 324 2.41 -6.51 0.89
CA PRO A 324 3.58 -7.14 0.29
C PRO A 324 3.29 -7.89 -1.03
N ASP A 325 2.10 -8.45 -1.18
CA ASP A 325 1.64 -9.10 -2.41
C ASP A 325 1.15 -8.10 -3.49
N GLY A 326 1.09 -6.81 -3.17
CA GLY A 326 0.65 -5.77 -4.09
C GLY A 326 -0.87 -5.60 -4.23
N ARG A 327 -1.67 -6.40 -3.52
CA ARG A 327 -3.13 -6.46 -3.70
C ARG A 327 -3.92 -5.37 -2.98
N PHE A 328 -3.54 -5.06 -1.75
CA PHE A 328 -4.28 -4.12 -0.91
C PHE A 328 -3.58 -2.78 -0.89
N ILE A 329 -4.30 -1.72 -1.27
CA ILE A 329 -3.78 -0.34 -1.25
C ILE A 329 -4.58 0.45 -0.21
N VAL A 330 -3.88 1.18 0.65
CA VAL A 330 -4.50 2.05 1.65
C VAL A 330 -3.98 3.47 1.55
N GLY A 331 -4.77 4.42 2.02
CA GLY A 331 -4.39 5.83 2.04
C GLY A 331 -5.52 6.72 2.52
N ARG A 332 -5.66 7.90 1.91
CA ARG A 332 -6.76 8.83 2.17
C ARG A 332 -7.44 9.30 0.88
N GLY A 333 -8.72 9.61 0.98
CA GLY A 333 -9.50 10.19 -0.11
C GLY A 333 -10.70 10.97 0.40
N TYR A 334 -11.30 11.77 -0.47
CA TYR A 334 -12.54 12.46 -0.18
C TYR A 334 -13.74 11.55 -0.49
N ASN A 335 -14.54 11.26 0.53
CA ASN A 335 -15.78 10.51 0.42
C ASN A 335 -16.96 11.50 0.33
N ALA A 336 -17.60 11.60 -0.85
CA ALA A 336 -18.67 12.56 -1.07
C ALA A 336 -19.95 12.21 -0.31
N ALA A 337 -20.19 10.93 0.00
CA ALA A 337 -21.36 10.50 0.76
C ALA A 337 -21.35 11.02 2.20
N THR A 338 -20.16 11.16 2.79
CA THR A 338 -19.98 11.68 4.16
C THR A 338 -19.43 13.11 4.19
N GLN A 339 -19.01 13.64 3.04
CA GLN A 339 -18.35 14.94 2.88
C GLN A 339 -17.07 15.09 3.71
N ARG A 340 -16.32 14.00 3.90
CA ARG A 340 -15.08 13.98 4.70
C ARG A 340 -13.91 13.39 3.92
N THR A 341 -12.70 13.74 4.34
CA THR A 341 -11.50 13.00 3.97
C THR A 341 -11.38 11.79 4.89
N GLU A 342 -11.43 10.60 4.31
CA GLU A 342 -11.45 9.34 5.05
C GLU A 342 -10.33 8.43 4.58
N ALA A 343 -9.83 7.62 5.51
CA ALA A 343 -8.99 6.49 5.22
C ALA A 343 -9.75 5.49 4.35
N PHE A 344 -9.06 4.85 3.41
CA PHE A 344 -9.65 3.80 2.58
C PHE A 344 -8.80 2.53 2.57
N LEU A 345 -9.46 1.41 2.27
CA LEU A 345 -8.88 0.14 1.86
C LEU A 345 -9.42 -0.22 0.47
N LEU A 346 -8.51 -0.30 -0.49
CA LEU A 346 -8.78 -0.73 -1.86
C LEU A 346 -8.25 -2.16 -2.04
N ASP A 347 -9.13 -3.10 -2.32
CA ASP A 347 -8.78 -4.46 -2.75
C ASP A 347 -8.74 -4.50 -4.27
N THR A 348 -7.55 -4.70 -4.83
CA THR A 348 -7.33 -4.73 -6.28
C THR A 348 -7.47 -6.12 -6.88
N ALA A 349 -8.00 -7.10 -6.14
CA ALA A 349 -8.17 -8.47 -6.60
C ALA A 349 -8.78 -8.53 -8.01
N THR A 350 -8.08 -9.22 -8.91
CA THR A 350 -8.59 -9.64 -10.22
C THR A 350 -8.98 -11.12 -10.22
N CYS A 351 -8.59 -11.86 -9.16
CA CYS A 351 -8.89 -13.27 -8.92
C CYS A 351 -9.24 -13.51 -7.44
N ILE A 352 -10.21 -14.39 -7.16
CA ILE A 352 -10.53 -14.90 -5.81
C ILE A 352 -10.56 -16.42 -5.90
N THR A 353 -9.85 -17.10 -4.99
CA THR A 353 -9.83 -18.57 -4.95
C THR A 353 -11.23 -19.12 -4.74
N HIS A 354 -11.61 -20.16 -5.47
CA HIS A 354 -12.91 -20.81 -5.32
C HIS A 354 -12.78 -22.33 -5.43
N ASN A 355 -13.89 -23.01 -5.21
CA ASN A 355 -13.97 -24.48 -5.19
C ASN A 355 -13.93 -25.12 -6.60
N GLY A 356 -13.73 -24.35 -7.67
CA GLY A 356 -13.73 -24.88 -9.04
C GLY A 356 -15.04 -24.74 -9.80
N ASP A 357 -16.05 -24.03 -9.26
CA ASP A 357 -17.18 -23.52 -10.06
C ASP A 357 -16.71 -22.27 -10.83
N VAL A 358 -16.33 -22.47 -12.09
CA VAL A 358 -15.66 -21.49 -12.96
C VAL A 358 -16.68 -20.63 -13.68
N ASP A 359 -17.83 -21.19 -14.06
CA ASP A 359 -18.90 -20.49 -14.78
C ASP A 359 -19.99 -19.89 -13.86
N GLU A 360 -19.90 -20.16 -12.55
CA GLU A 360 -20.80 -19.68 -11.49
C GLU A 360 -22.24 -20.14 -11.63
N ASN A 361 -22.46 -21.29 -12.27
CA ASN A 361 -23.79 -21.86 -12.40
C ASN A 361 -24.25 -22.58 -11.11
N GLY A 362 -23.38 -22.70 -10.10
CA GLY A 362 -23.66 -23.31 -8.80
C GLY A 362 -23.44 -24.83 -8.76
N CYS A 363 -23.05 -25.44 -9.87
CA CYS A 363 -22.69 -26.84 -10.05
C CYS A 363 -21.22 -26.91 -10.48
N ILE A 364 -20.48 -27.91 -9.99
CA ILE A 364 -19.11 -28.15 -10.46
C ILE A 364 -19.14 -29.37 -11.36
N ASP A 365 -19.04 -29.16 -12.67
CA ASP A 365 -19.22 -30.22 -13.65
C ASP A 365 -18.15 -30.23 -14.76
N ASP A 366 -18.42 -30.97 -15.84
CA ASP A 366 -17.50 -31.11 -16.95
C ASP A 366 -17.31 -29.80 -17.74
N ALA A 367 -18.24 -28.85 -17.67
CA ALA A 367 -18.09 -27.53 -18.27
C ALA A 367 -17.00 -26.71 -17.55
N ASP A 368 -16.98 -26.73 -16.21
CA ASP A 368 -15.92 -26.10 -15.42
C ASP A 368 -14.55 -26.71 -15.71
N LEU A 369 -14.51 -28.05 -15.74
CA LEU A 369 -13.29 -28.78 -16.02
C LEU A 369 -12.75 -28.45 -17.43
N LEU A 370 -13.63 -28.38 -18.43
CA LEU A 370 -13.28 -28.00 -19.80
C LEU A 370 -12.79 -26.55 -19.87
N ALA A 371 -13.38 -25.63 -19.09
CA ALA A 371 -12.97 -24.23 -19.06
C ALA A 371 -11.51 -24.10 -18.60
N VAL A 372 -11.15 -24.75 -17.48
CA VAL A 372 -9.75 -24.78 -16.99
C VAL A 372 -8.83 -25.45 -18.01
N LEU A 373 -9.25 -26.59 -18.57
CA LEU A 373 -8.43 -27.34 -19.53
C LEU A 373 -8.13 -26.56 -20.82
N PHE A 374 -9.08 -25.76 -21.32
CA PHE A 374 -8.86 -24.91 -22.49
C PHE A 374 -7.93 -23.74 -22.23
N ALA A 375 -7.81 -23.31 -20.97
CA ALA A 375 -6.89 -22.28 -20.55
C ALA A 375 -5.54 -22.83 -20.07
N PHE A 376 -5.36 -24.15 -20.02
CA PHE A 376 -4.18 -24.80 -19.45
C PHE A 376 -2.87 -24.32 -20.09
N GLY A 377 -1.91 -23.95 -19.24
CA GLY A 377 -0.62 -23.38 -19.62
C GLY A 377 -0.63 -21.87 -19.89
N GLN A 378 -1.78 -21.20 -19.78
CA GLN A 378 -1.83 -19.73 -19.77
C GLN A 378 -1.29 -19.17 -18.45
N ALA A 379 -0.70 -17.98 -18.49
CA ALA A 379 -0.22 -17.28 -17.30
C ALA A 379 -0.45 -15.77 -17.43
N GLY A 380 -0.74 -15.08 -16.32
CA GLY A 380 -1.01 -13.64 -16.29
C GLY A 380 -1.90 -13.20 -15.13
N GLN A 381 -2.25 -11.91 -15.08
CA GLN A 381 -3.04 -11.33 -13.98
C GLN A 381 -4.55 -11.20 -14.27
N ASN A 382 -4.98 -11.59 -15.49
CA ASN A 382 -6.36 -11.49 -15.97
C ASN A 382 -6.81 -12.83 -16.56
N LEU A 383 -6.62 -13.92 -15.81
CA LEU A 383 -7.00 -15.26 -16.25
C LEU A 383 -8.49 -15.55 -16.02
N GLY A 384 -9.25 -14.64 -15.39
CA GLY A 384 -10.65 -14.87 -15.07
C GLY A 384 -10.80 -15.88 -13.93
N ARG A 385 -11.85 -16.69 -13.96
CA ARG A 385 -12.13 -17.72 -12.94
C ARG A 385 -11.47 -19.07 -13.23
N VAL A 386 -10.80 -19.23 -14.37
CA VAL A 386 -10.11 -20.50 -14.67
C VAL A 386 -8.84 -20.68 -13.82
N ASP A 387 -8.29 -19.57 -13.31
CA ASP A 387 -7.26 -19.57 -12.27
C ASP A 387 -7.97 -19.72 -10.91
N THR A 388 -8.21 -20.96 -10.52
CA THR A 388 -9.02 -21.30 -9.34
C THR A 388 -8.28 -21.07 -8.04
N ASN A 389 -6.94 -21.09 -8.08
CA ASN A 389 -6.07 -20.93 -6.92
C ASN A 389 -5.40 -19.53 -6.85
N CYS A 390 -5.59 -18.71 -7.88
CA CYS A 390 -5.07 -17.35 -8.04
C CYS A 390 -3.54 -17.24 -8.00
N ASP A 391 -2.82 -18.25 -8.48
CA ASP A 391 -1.36 -18.22 -8.55
C ASP A 391 -0.83 -17.57 -9.84
N GLY A 392 -1.74 -17.21 -10.77
CA GLY A 392 -1.42 -16.53 -12.01
C GLY A 392 -0.93 -17.47 -13.12
N ILE A 393 -1.08 -18.78 -12.96
CA ILE A 393 -0.75 -19.81 -13.95
C ILE A 393 -1.89 -20.84 -13.97
N ILE A 394 -2.45 -21.12 -15.15
CA ILE A 394 -3.42 -22.20 -15.28
C ILE A 394 -2.67 -23.52 -15.39
N ASP A 395 -2.63 -24.29 -14.31
CA ASP A 395 -1.90 -25.56 -14.26
C ASP A 395 -2.70 -26.72 -13.63
N ASP A 396 -2.01 -27.80 -13.29
CA ASP A 396 -2.63 -28.99 -12.74
C ASP A 396 -3.25 -28.74 -11.35
N ALA A 397 -2.79 -27.73 -10.61
CA ALA A 397 -3.42 -27.33 -9.36
C ALA A 397 -4.84 -26.80 -9.60
N ASP A 398 -5.08 -26.05 -10.68
CA ASP A 398 -6.42 -25.57 -11.00
C ASP A 398 -7.37 -26.69 -11.41
N LEU A 399 -6.88 -27.60 -12.25
CA LEU A 399 -7.63 -28.80 -12.63
C LEU A 399 -7.97 -29.63 -11.40
N LEU A 400 -7.04 -29.79 -10.47
CA LEU A 400 -7.26 -30.55 -9.24
C LEU A 400 -8.32 -29.89 -8.35
N THR A 401 -8.39 -28.56 -8.29
CA THR A 401 -9.46 -27.84 -7.57
C THR A 401 -10.84 -28.22 -8.09
N VAL A 402 -11.03 -28.20 -9.41
CA VAL A 402 -12.31 -28.61 -10.04
C VAL A 402 -12.58 -30.10 -9.79
N LEU A 403 -11.59 -30.97 -10.01
CA LEU A 403 -11.75 -32.41 -9.85
C LEU A 403 -12.06 -32.85 -8.42
N PHE A 404 -11.49 -32.20 -7.40
CA PHE A 404 -11.76 -32.53 -6.00
C PHE A 404 -13.17 -32.13 -5.55
N ASN A 405 -13.78 -31.15 -6.21
CA ASN A 405 -15.11 -30.68 -5.90
C ASN A 405 -16.14 -31.07 -6.95
N PHE A 406 -15.77 -31.92 -7.91
CA PHE A 406 -16.62 -32.35 -9.01
C PHE A 406 -17.92 -32.99 -8.50
N GLY A 407 -19.05 -32.55 -9.06
CA GLY A 407 -20.40 -32.94 -8.67
C GLY A 407 -20.95 -32.23 -7.42
N GLN A 408 -20.23 -31.29 -6.82
CA GLN A 408 -20.78 -30.46 -5.75
C GLN A 408 -21.74 -29.41 -6.31
N GLY A 409 -22.85 -29.18 -5.60
CA GLY A 409 -23.86 -28.19 -5.99
C GLY A 409 -24.84 -28.63 -7.08
N CYS A 410 -24.61 -29.82 -7.66
CA CYS A 410 -25.43 -30.47 -8.69
C CYS A 410 -26.70 -31.16 -8.17
#